data_AF-A0A0F7W961-F1
#
_entry.id   AF-A0A0F7W961-F1
#
_cell.length_a   1.000
_cell.length_b   1.000
_cell.length_c   1.000
_cell.angle_alpha   90.00
_cell.angle_beta   90.00
_cell.angle_gamma   90.00
#
_symmetry.space_group_name_H-M   'P 1'
#
loop_
_entity.id
_entity.type
_entity.pdbx_description
1 polymer ?
#
loop_
_entity_poly.entity_id
_entity_poly.type
_entity_poly.pdbx_seq_one_letter_code
_entity_poly.pdbx_strand_id
1 'polypeptide(L)'
;MTIRDQERLLFTRAWRAAVAGLLLFAGLCVGGAGAADAASGIIPVVSDEFTLSRQADHSGAVDSTLTGSRVGPALLHDLTGGRSGKAGLCYPAPFNPGVDADGYCWGEPTDGDESGTSQWAPQGFSVPRTSAGDGYWEGERWEVTSWHLGSDNRQSRLRFVDRTSDTPRYYDVALVDFGGGTSVTAHRSHADGVVWYENRLFVANGGTLDVFDLDDLTRYSGISGFDHVLPVRARYTTTVGSPTGRCVPAAGAWPCMNGLSFDREHSALVSNEYYDVNGSGGRIVQ
;
A
#
# COMPACT_ATOMS: atom_id res chain seq x y z
N MET A 1 43.44 -43.36 34.94
CA MET A 1 43.02 -41.95 35.07
C MET A 1 43.38 -41.51 36.47
N THR A 2 44.33 -40.61 36.63
CA THR A 2 44.86 -40.26 37.96
C THR A 2 43.98 -39.19 38.63
N ILE A 3 43.97 -39.11 39.96
CA ILE A 3 43.20 -38.11 40.72
C ILE A 3 43.51 -36.68 40.25
N ARG A 4 44.76 -36.42 39.82
CA ARG A 4 45.20 -35.15 39.20
C ARG A 4 44.51 -34.82 37.87
N ASP A 5 44.07 -35.82 37.11
CA ASP A 5 43.38 -35.60 35.82
C ASP A 5 41.92 -35.19 36.03
N GLN A 6 41.28 -35.67 37.11
CA GLN A 6 39.90 -35.29 37.44
C GLN A 6 39.80 -33.86 38.00
N GLU A 7 40.78 -33.42 38.80
CA GLU A 7 40.84 -32.06 39.32
C GLU A 7 41.04 -31.02 38.22
N ARG A 8 41.85 -31.33 37.20
CA ARG A 8 42.06 -30.44 36.04
C ARG A 8 40.80 -30.29 35.19
N LEU A 9 40.05 -31.36 34.97
CA LEU A 9 38.80 -31.34 34.21
C LEU A 9 37.70 -30.53 34.90
N LEU A 10 37.57 -30.66 36.22
CA LEU A 10 36.63 -29.87 37.02
C LEU A 10 36.98 -28.38 37.02
N PHE A 11 38.26 -28.04 37.13
CA PHE A 11 38.72 -26.65 37.04
C PHE A 11 38.42 -26.03 35.67
N THR A 12 38.67 -26.73 34.57
CA THR A 12 38.34 -26.21 33.21
C THR A 12 36.84 -26.05 32.95
N ARG A 13 35.98 -26.89 33.55
CA ARG A 13 34.51 -26.75 33.41
C ARG A 13 33.97 -25.59 34.24
N ALA A 14 34.47 -25.41 35.46
CA ALA A 14 34.11 -24.28 36.31
C ALA A 14 34.57 -22.94 35.69
N TRP A 15 35.75 -22.90 35.08
CA TRP A 15 36.27 -21.69 34.43
C TRP A 15 35.49 -21.33 33.16
N ARG A 16 35.10 -22.32 32.34
CA ARG A 16 34.27 -22.08 31.14
C ARG A 16 32.85 -21.62 31.48
N ALA A 17 32.26 -22.12 32.58
CA ALA A 17 30.97 -21.64 33.07
C ALA A 17 31.04 -20.20 33.62
N ALA A 18 32.13 -19.85 34.30
CA ALA A 18 32.35 -18.50 34.81
C ALA A 18 32.57 -17.47 33.68
N VAL A 19 33.31 -17.82 32.62
CA VAL A 19 33.54 -16.93 31.46
C VAL A 19 32.26 -16.75 30.63
N ALA A 20 31.44 -17.80 30.45
CA ALA A 20 30.14 -17.68 29.79
C ALA A 20 29.14 -16.83 30.59
N GLY A 21 29.15 -16.94 31.93
CA GLY A 21 28.33 -16.11 32.81
C GLY A 21 28.72 -14.63 32.78
N LEU A 22 30.02 -14.31 32.68
CA LEU A 22 30.49 -12.92 32.60
C LEU A 22 30.17 -12.25 31.26
N LEU A 23 30.17 -13.00 30.15
CA LEU A 23 29.81 -12.47 28.83
C LEU A 23 28.31 -12.22 28.69
N LEU A 24 27.46 -13.03 29.33
CA LEU A 24 26.01 -12.81 29.40
C LEU A 24 25.65 -11.59 30.26
N PHE A 25 26.38 -11.34 31.36
CA PHE A 25 26.16 -10.16 32.19
C PHE A 25 26.69 -8.86 31.56
N ALA A 26 27.77 -8.91 30.78
CA ALA A 26 28.30 -7.72 30.09
C ALA A 26 27.39 -7.28 28.91
N GLY A 27 26.71 -8.21 28.23
CA GLY A 27 25.77 -7.89 27.15
C GLY A 27 24.49 -7.19 27.63
N LEU A 28 24.04 -7.47 28.86
CA LEU A 28 22.85 -6.86 29.46
C LEU A 28 23.04 -5.40 29.89
N CYS A 29 24.28 -4.91 30.01
CA CYS A 29 24.57 -3.54 30.45
C CYS A 29 24.99 -2.57 29.34
N VAL A 30 25.18 -3.05 28.10
CA VAL A 30 25.55 -2.21 26.93
C VAL A 30 24.36 -1.99 25.98
N GLY A 31 23.20 -2.59 26.26
CA GLY A 31 21.93 -2.13 25.71
C GLY A 31 21.65 -0.74 26.28
N GLY A 32 22.17 0.30 25.64
CA GLY A 32 21.77 1.67 25.92
C GLY A 32 20.25 1.69 25.92
N ALA A 33 19.66 2.05 27.06
CA ALA A 33 18.27 2.45 27.10
C ALA A 33 18.17 3.64 26.15
N GLY A 34 17.87 3.38 24.88
CA GLY A 34 17.34 4.40 24.00
C GLY A 34 16.20 5.00 24.78
N ALA A 35 16.27 6.30 25.08
CA ALA A 35 15.12 7.00 25.60
C ALA A 35 13.99 6.69 24.62
N ALA A 36 13.02 5.91 25.06
CA ALA A 36 11.77 5.80 24.32
C ALA A 36 11.26 7.24 24.29
N ASP A 37 11.30 7.88 23.12
CA ASP A 37 10.62 9.14 22.94
C ASP A 37 9.18 8.90 23.39
N ALA A 38 8.76 9.63 24.43
CA ALA A 38 7.39 9.56 24.89
C ALA A 38 6.52 9.86 23.68
N ALA A 39 5.64 8.93 23.30
CA ALA A 39 4.70 9.16 22.22
C ALA A 39 4.00 10.50 22.50
N SER A 40 4.26 11.50 21.66
CA SER A 40 3.52 12.75 21.70
C SER A 40 2.05 12.39 21.62
N GLY A 41 1.26 12.78 22.63
CA GLY A 41 -0.16 12.47 22.63
C GLY A 41 -0.81 12.96 21.34
N ILE A 42 -1.70 12.15 20.77
CA ILE A 42 -2.53 12.56 19.63
C ILE A 42 -3.42 13.70 20.14
N ILE A 43 -3.25 14.91 19.61
CA ILE A 43 -4.07 16.06 19.96
C ILE A 43 -5.33 16.00 19.09
N PRO A 44 -6.53 15.84 19.68
CA PRO A 44 -7.76 15.85 18.90
C PRO A 44 -7.95 17.19 18.19
N VAL A 45 -8.38 17.14 16.93
CA VAL A 45 -8.82 18.31 16.17
C VAL A 45 -10.35 18.34 16.12
N VAL A 46 -10.95 19.52 16.02
CA VAL A 46 -12.39 19.65 15.77
C VAL A 46 -12.66 19.09 14.37
N SER A 47 -13.35 17.95 14.28
CA SER A 47 -13.56 17.20 13.05
C SER A 47 -14.85 17.59 12.32
N ASP A 48 -15.75 18.30 12.97
CA ASP A 48 -17.12 18.57 12.48
C ASP A 48 -17.14 19.37 11.17
N GLU A 49 -16.04 20.06 10.86
CA GLU A 49 -15.85 20.83 9.62
C GLU A 49 -15.27 19.97 8.47
N PHE A 50 -14.69 18.81 8.78
CA PHE A 50 -14.10 17.92 7.78
C PHE A 50 -15.15 16.96 7.25
N THR A 51 -15.71 17.31 6.09
CA THR A 51 -16.67 16.45 5.40
C THR A 51 -16.10 15.97 4.08
N LEU A 52 -16.26 14.68 3.82
CA LEU A 52 -16.00 14.13 2.51
C LEU A 52 -17.23 14.39 1.63
N SER A 53 -17.08 15.26 0.64
CA SER A 53 -18.17 15.62 -0.26
C SER A 53 -17.96 15.03 -1.64
N ARG A 54 -19.05 14.55 -2.23
CA ARG A 54 -19.01 14.03 -3.59
C ARG A 54 -18.79 15.17 -4.59
N GLN A 55 -17.67 15.13 -5.30
CA GLN A 55 -17.33 16.09 -6.33
C GLN A 55 -17.92 15.69 -7.69
N ALA A 56 -17.86 14.41 -8.04
CA ALA A 56 -18.32 13.91 -9.33
C ALA A 56 -18.93 12.50 -9.26
N ASP A 57 -19.89 12.27 -10.14
CA ASP A 57 -20.47 10.98 -10.49
C ASP A 57 -20.12 10.64 -11.92
N HIS A 58 -19.41 9.54 -12.13
CA HIS A 58 -19.03 9.07 -13.46
C HIS A 58 -19.77 7.80 -13.87
N SER A 59 -20.69 7.28 -13.05
CA SER A 59 -21.42 6.02 -13.32
C SER A 59 -22.04 5.97 -14.72
N GLY A 60 -22.80 6.99 -15.13
CA GLY A 60 -23.40 7.02 -16.47
C GLY A 60 -22.37 7.06 -17.62
N ALA A 61 -21.22 7.72 -17.43
CA ALA A 61 -20.14 7.73 -18.41
C ALA A 61 -19.44 6.36 -18.48
N VAL A 62 -19.28 5.70 -17.34
CA VAL A 62 -18.78 4.33 -17.23
C VAL A 62 -19.70 3.36 -17.96
N ASP A 63 -20.97 3.32 -17.57
CA ASP A 63 -21.97 2.40 -18.13
C ASP A 63 -22.12 2.58 -19.65
N SER A 64 -22.12 3.83 -20.14
CA SER A 64 -22.21 4.11 -21.58
C SER A 64 -20.96 3.71 -22.37
N THR A 65 -19.78 3.78 -21.76
CA THR A 65 -18.53 3.37 -22.42
C THR A 65 -18.40 1.85 -22.43
N LEU A 66 -18.71 1.19 -21.31
CA LEU A 66 -18.67 -0.27 -21.14
C LEU A 66 -19.65 -1.01 -22.06
N THR A 67 -20.77 -0.38 -22.41
CA THR A 67 -21.72 -0.92 -23.40
C THR A 67 -21.29 -0.69 -24.85
N GLY A 68 -20.22 0.08 -25.09
CA GLY A 68 -19.65 0.34 -26.42
C GLY A 68 -18.74 -0.79 -26.94
N SER A 69 -18.57 -0.89 -28.25
CA SER A 69 -17.89 -2.01 -28.95
C SER A 69 -16.35 -2.08 -28.79
N ARG A 70 -15.73 -1.22 -27.99
CA ARG A 70 -14.26 -1.08 -27.88
C ARG A 70 -13.68 -1.67 -26.59
N VAL A 71 -14.54 -2.16 -25.71
CA VAL A 71 -14.18 -2.65 -24.37
C VAL A 71 -14.85 -4.00 -24.17
N GLY A 72 -14.14 -4.92 -23.52
CA GLY A 72 -14.65 -6.26 -23.21
C GLY A 72 -14.64 -6.48 -21.70
N PRO A 73 -15.70 -7.06 -21.09
CA PRO A 73 -15.70 -7.31 -19.66
C PRO A 73 -14.50 -8.18 -19.28
N ALA A 74 -13.89 -7.89 -18.14
CA ALA A 74 -12.83 -8.70 -17.56
C ALA A 74 -13.15 -8.94 -16.10
N LEU A 75 -12.93 -10.17 -15.64
CA LEU A 75 -12.98 -10.52 -14.22
C LEU A 75 -11.56 -10.57 -13.70
N LEU A 76 -11.38 -10.18 -12.43
CA LEU A 76 -10.05 -10.11 -11.83
C LEU A 76 -9.36 -11.50 -11.82
N HIS A 77 -10.10 -12.54 -11.48
CA HIS A 77 -9.59 -13.93 -11.47
C HIS A 77 -9.31 -14.48 -12.89
N ASP A 78 -9.92 -13.90 -13.92
CA ASP A 78 -9.75 -14.31 -15.33
C ASP A 78 -8.66 -13.51 -16.06
N LEU A 79 -7.96 -12.59 -15.37
CA LEU A 79 -6.94 -11.78 -16.01
C LEU A 79 -5.83 -12.67 -16.58
N THR A 80 -5.54 -12.46 -17.86
CA THR A 80 -4.44 -13.12 -18.57
C THR A 80 -3.28 -12.15 -18.77
N GLY A 81 -2.07 -12.66 -19.00
CA GLY A 81 -0.88 -11.83 -19.26
C GLY A 81 -0.15 -11.31 -18.02
N GLY A 82 -0.58 -11.69 -16.81
CA GLY A 82 0.11 -11.34 -15.57
C GLY A 82 1.55 -11.85 -15.51
N ARG A 83 2.39 -11.12 -14.78
CA ARG A 83 3.79 -11.46 -14.55
C ARG A 83 3.92 -12.35 -13.32
N SER A 84 4.88 -13.28 -13.37
CA SER A 84 5.21 -14.10 -12.20
C SER A 84 6.21 -13.35 -11.34
N GLY A 85 5.95 -13.28 -10.04
CA GLY A 85 6.96 -12.85 -9.07
C GLY A 85 7.81 -14.02 -8.61
N LYS A 86 8.57 -13.79 -7.54
CA LYS A 86 9.46 -14.76 -6.94
C LYS A 86 9.12 -14.94 -5.46
N ALA A 87 9.07 -16.19 -5.01
CA ALA A 87 8.93 -16.49 -3.60
C ALA A 87 10.15 -15.98 -2.80
N GLY A 88 9.90 -15.39 -1.63
CA GLY A 88 10.92 -14.79 -0.78
C GLY A 88 11.26 -13.34 -1.15
N LEU A 89 11.90 -12.65 -0.21
CA LEU A 89 12.24 -11.23 -0.33
C LEU A 89 13.22 -10.95 -1.49
N CYS A 90 13.06 -9.82 -2.18
CA CYS A 90 14.04 -9.34 -3.16
C CYS A 90 15.44 -9.19 -2.55
N TYR A 91 15.48 -8.78 -1.28
CA TYR A 91 16.70 -8.54 -0.50
C TYR A 91 16.59 -9.28 0.84
N PRO A 92 16.99 -10.56 0.90
CA PRO A 92 16.74 -11.44 2.07
C PRO A 92 17.64 -11.18 3.27
N ALA A 93 18.55 -10.19 3.20
CA ALA A 93 19.34 -9.80 4.35
C ALA A 93 18.41 -9.23 5.45
N PRO A 94 18.51 -9.68 6.71
CA PRO A 94 17.62 -9.26 7.76
C PRO A 94 17.76 -7.76 8.01
N PHE A 95 16.63 -7.05 7.96
CA PHE A 95 16.56 -5.63 8.28
C PHE A 95 16.84 -5.35 9.76
N ASN A 96 16.65 -6.36 10.63
CA ASN A 96 16.96 -6.30 12.06
C ASN A 96 17.28 -7.72 12.59
N PRO A 97 18.38 -7.97 13.32
CA PRO A 97 18.66 -9.27 13.91
C PRO A 97 17.50 -9.80 14.76
N GLY A 98 17.04 -11.02 14.47
CA GLY A 98 15.96 -11.68 15.20
C GLY A 98 14.55 -11.38 14.70
N VAL A 99 14.40 -10.63 13.60
CA VAL A 99 13.12 -10.50 12.90
C VAL A 99 13.20 -11.25 11.57
N ASP A 100 12.45 -12.34 11.48
CA ASP A 100 12.24 -13.08 10.23
C ASP A 100 11.13 -12.38 9.45
N ALA A 101 11.48 -11.77 8.31
CA ALA A 101 10.50 -11.27 7.35
C ALA A 101 10.18 -12.34 6.31
N ASP A 102 8.89 -12.51 6.06
CA ASP A 102 8.37 -13.28 4.93
C ASP A 102 7.84 -12.32 3.86
N GLY A 103 7.77 -12.79 2.63
CA GLY A 103 7.27 -12.00 1.52
C GLY A 103 7.66 -12.57 0.16
N TYR A 104 7.59 -11.72 -0.84
CA TYR A 104 7.88 -12.06 -2.21
C TYR A 104 8.55 -10.88 -2.91
N CYS A 105 9.15 -11.18 -4.05
CA CYS A 105 9.62 -10.16 -4.98
C CYS A 105 8.68 -10.08 -6.17
N TRP A 106 8.44 -8.85 -6.63
CA TRP A 106 7.69 -8.59 -7.85
C TRP A 106 8.44 -9.14 -9.07
N GLY A 107 9.76 -9.13 -9.09
CA GLY A 107 10.53 -9.58 -10.24
C GLY A 107 11.95 -9.91 -9.88
N GLU A 108 12.84 -9.80 -10.87
CA GLU A 108 14.27 -9.82 -10.59
C GLU A 108 14.73 -8.45 -10.05
N PRO A 109 15.77 -8.38 -9.21
CA PRO A 109 16.27 -7.10 -8.71
C PRO A 109 16.71 -6.09 -9.80
N THR A 110 16.93 -6.58 -11.03
CA THR A 110 17.27 -5.76 -12.20
C THR A 110 16.06 -5.19 -12.93
N ASP A 111 14.86 -5.67 -12.61
CA ASP A 111 13.63 -5.16 -13.20
C ASP A 111 13.41 -3.70 -12.75
N GLY A 112 12.83 -2.88 -13.63
CA GLY A 112 12.85 -1.44 -13.43
C GLY A 112 12.02 -0.96 -12.23
N ASP A 113 11.00 -1.70 -11.82
CA ASP A 113 10.19 -1.36 -10.63
C ASP A 113 10.98 -1.65 -9.34
N GLU A 114 11.79 -2.70 -9.36
CA GLU A 114 12.59 -3.25 -8.25
C GLU A 114 13.91 -2.48 -8.09
N SER A 115 14.50 -2.06 -9.21
CA SER A 115 15.71 -1.26 -9.26
C SER A 115 15.44 0.25 -9.14
N GLY A 116 14.18 0.68 -9.17
CA GLY A 116 13.76 2.09 -9.16
C GLY A 116 14.04 2.86 -10.47
N THR A 117 14.28 2.18 -11.59
CA THR A 117 14.59 2.81 -12.89
C THR A 117 13.36 3.03 -13.78
N SER A 118 12.20 2.40 -13.47
CA SER A 118 10.99 2.50 -14.29
C SER A 118 10.21 3.82 -14.14
N GLN A 119 10.60 4.67 -13.19
CA GLN A 119 9.87 5.87 -12.75
C GLN A 119 8.48 5.60 -12.13
N TRP A 120 8.07 4.33 -12.03
CA TRP A 120 6.88 3.96 -11.27
C TRP A 120 7.23 3.91 -9.79
N ALA A 121 6.45 4.61 -8.99
CA ALA A 121 6.61 4.63 -7.54
C ALA A 121 5.36 4.03 -6.87
N PRO A 122 5.51 2.99 -6.02
CA PRO A 122 4.42 2.45 -5.22
C PRO A 122 4.14 3.38 -4.03
N GLN A 123 2.88 3.50 -3.62
CA GLN A 123 2.52 4.30 -2.44
C GLN A 123 1.51 3.64 -1.51
N GLY A 124 0.43 3.10 -2.07
CA GLY A 124 -0.60 2.41 -1.28
C GLY A 124 -0.44 0.89 -1.31
N PHE A 125 -0.91 0.25 -0.24
CA PHE A 125 -1.07 -1.20 -0.14
C PHE A 125 -2.38 -1.51 0.59
N SER A 126 -3.15 -2.47 0.07
CA SER A 126 -4.32 -3.02 0.75
C SER A 126 -4.46 -4.50 0.46
N VAL A 127 -5.08 -5.19 1.41
CA VAL A 127 -5.73 -6.48 1.17
C VAL A 127 -7.24 -6.27 1.01
N PRO A 128 -7.96 -7.13 0.27
CA PRO A 128 -9.41 -7.11 0.25
C PRO A 128 -9.97 -7.29 1.66
N ARG A 129 -10.94 -6.45 2.00
CA ARG A 129 -11.85 -6.67 3.12
C ARG A 129 -13.17 -7.18 2.57
N THR A 130 -13.46 -8.46 2.78
CA THR A 130 -14.76 -9.05 2.40
C THR A 130 -15.41 -9.73 3.59
N SER A 131 -16.70 -10.04 3.45
CA SER A 131 -17.41 -10.91 4.41
C SER A 131 -16.78 -12.30 4.59
N ALA A 132 -15.99 -12.80 3.62
CA ALA A 132 -15.29 -14.08 3.71
C ALA A 132 -14.01 -14.02 4.56
N GLY A 133 -13.48 -12.83 4.82
CA GLY A 133 -12.26 -12.61 5.60
C GLY A 133 -11.30 -11.65 4.91
N ASP A 134 -10.32 -11.16 5.67
CA ASP A 134 -9.29 -10.27 5.14
C ASP A 134 -8.31 -11.02 4.23
N GLY A 135 -7.88 -10.37 3.16
CA GLY A 135 -6.96 -10.98 2.21
C GLY A 135 -7.62 -11.90 1.21
N TYR A 136 -8.92 -12.16 1.34
CA TYR A 136 -9.66 -13.04 0.44
C TYR A 136 -10.73 -12.28 -0.33
N TRP A 137 -10.75 -12.48 -1.64
CA TRP A 137 -11.79 -12.00 -2.53
C TRP A 137 -12.16 -13.13 -3.49
N GLU A 138 -13.46 -13.45 -3.59
CA GLU A 138 -13.98 -14.59 -4.35
C GLU A 138 -13.30 -15.96 -4.08
N GLY A 139 -12.79 -16.15 -2.86
CA GLY A 139 -12.15 -17.41 -2.43
C GLY A 139 -10.65 -17.50 -2.75
N GLU A 140 -10.09 -16.49 -3.40
CA GLU A 140 -8.67 -16.38 -3.72
C GLU A 140 -7.97 -15.37 -2.83
N ARG A 141 -6.66 -15.55 -2.61
CA ARG A 141 -5.88 -14.62 -1.79
C ARG A 141 -5.36 -13.49 -2.66
N TRP A 142 -5.76 -12.27 -2.36
CA TRP A 142 -5.41 -11.09 -3.15
C TRP A 142 -4.75 -9.99 -2.32
N GLU A 143 -3.91 -9.21 -2.98
CA GLU A 143 -3.35 -7.95 -2.49
C GLU A 143 -3.45 -6.90 -3.61
N VAL A 144 -3.43 -5.62 -3.26
CA VAL A 144 -3.37 -4.52 -4.23
C VAL A 144 -2.38 -3.46 -3.79
N THR A 145 -1.64 -2.92 -4.75
CA THR A 145 -0.78 -1.75 -4.54
C THR A 145 -1.11 -0.64 -5.54
N SER A 146 -1.11 0.60 -5.09
CA SER A 146 -1.28 1.76 -5.97
C SER A 146 0.06 2.34 -6.36
N TRP A 147 0.17 2.79 -7.61
CA TRP A 147 1.39 3.33 -8.18
C TRP A 147 1.09 4.54 -9.06
N HIS A 148 2.07 5.43 -9.18
CA HIS A 148 2.06 6.53 -10.15
C HIS A 148 3.36 6.57 -10.96
N LEU A 149 3.28 7.16 -12.15
CA LEU A 149 4.38 7.29 -13.08
C LEU A 149 4.95 8.71 -13.08
N GLY A 150 6.22 8.82 -12.72
CA GLY A 150 6.98 10.07 -12.74
C GLY A 150 6.57 11.06 -11.65
N SER A 151 7.38 12.12 -11.51
CA SER A 151 7.13 13.20 -10.53
C SER A 151 5.95 14.10 -10.88
N ASP A 152 5.44 14.01 -12.11
CA ASP A 152 4.33 14.78 -12.65
C ASP A 152 3.01 13.99 -12.74
N ASN A 153 2.98 12.77 -12.20
CA ASN A 153 1.78 11.93 -12.08
C ASN A 153 1.08 11.70 -13.43
N ARG A 154 1.89 11.41 -14.46
CA ARG A 154 1.40 11.22 -15.84
C ARG A 154 0.35 10.13 -15.97
N GLN A 155 0.42 9.14 -15.09
CA GLN A 155 -0.44 7.99 -15.08
C GLN A 155 -0.44 7.33 -13.70
N SER A 156 -1.55 6.70 -13.33
CA SER A 156 -1.67 5.85 -12.16
C SER A 156 -2.14 4.44 -12.54
N ARG A 157 -1.76 3.46 -11.71
CA ARG A 157 -2.18 2.06 -11.86
C ARG A 157 -2.45 1.42 -10.51
N LEU A 158 -3.23 0.34 -10.55
CA LEU A 158 -3.27 -0.64 -9.49
C LEU A 158 -2.52 -1.89 -9.96
N ARG A 159 -1.70 -2.46 -9.09
CA ARG A 159 -1.15 -3.80 -9.27
C ARG A 159 -1.88 -4.75 -8.34
N PHE A 160 -2.65 -5.66 -8.92
CA PHE A 160 -3.30 -6.75 -8.20
C PHE A 160 -2.34 -7.92 -8.11
N VAL A 161 -2.29 -8.58 -6.94
CA VAL A 161 -1.42 -9.71 -6.67
C VAL A 161 -2.26 -10.90 -6.26
N ASP A 162 -2.25 -11.94 -7.06
CA ASP A 162 -2.73 -13.24 -6.68
C ASP A 162 -1.64 -13.93 -5.83
N ARG A 163 -1.99 -14.16 -4.57
CA ARG A 163 -1.20 -14.82 -3.53
C ARG A 163 -1.73 -16.21 -3.18
N THR A 164 -2.58 -16.78 -4.03
CA THR A 164 -3.19 -18.09 -3.80
C THR A 164 -2.15 -19.21 -3.87
N SER A 165 -1.02 -18.98 -4.57
CA SER A 165 0.14 -19.88 -4.59
C SER A 165 1.40 -19.23 -4.01
N ASP A 166 2.39 -20.05 -3.66
CA ASP A 166 3.69 -19.58 -3.15
C ASP A 166 4.44 -18.67 -4.14
N THR A 167 4.18 -18.85 -5.43
CA THR A 167 4.70 -17.96 -6.48
C THR A 167 3.61 -16.95 -6.83
N PRO A 168 3.75 -15.68 -6.41
CA PRO A 168 2.73 -14.68 -6.67
C PRO A 168 2.62 -14.40 -8.16
N ARG A 169 1.41 -14.11 -8.62
CA ARG A 169 1.17 -13.54 -9.96
C ARG A 169 0.62 -12.14 -9.80
N TYR A 170 1.05 -11.22 -10.65
CA TYR A 170 0.56 -9.86 -10.57
C TYR A 170 0.18 -9.25 -11.91
N TYR A 171 -0.82 -8.39 -11.84
CA TYR A 171 -1.52 -7.82 -12.98
C TYR A 171 -1.57 -6.31 -12.80
N ASP A 172 -0.97 -5.59 -13.75
CA ASP A 172 -1.02 -4.14 -13.77
C ASP A 172 -2.29 -3.69 -14.52
N VAL A 173 -3.10 -2.88 -13.85
CA VAL A 173 -4.35 -2.32 -14.38
C VAL A 173 -4.25 -0.80 -14.36
N ALA A 174 -4.38 -0.15 -15.51
CA ALA A 174 -4.32 1.31 -15.56
C ALA A 174 -5.61 1.91 -14.99
N LEU A 175 -5.46 2.93 -14.17
CA LEU A 175 -6.59 3.75 -13.78
C LEU A 175 -6.89 4.73 -14.92
N VAL A 176 -8.17 4.96 -15.21
CA VAL A 176 -8.60 5.80 -16.34
C VAL A 176 -9.79 6.69 -15.98
N ASP A 177 -9.89 7.82 -16.69
CA ASP A 177 -11.09 8.65 -16.70
C ASP A 177 -11.85 8.37 -18.01
N PHE A 178 -13.15 8.10 -17.91
CA PHE A 178 -14.03 7.99 -19.08
C PHE A 178 -14.78 9.31 -19.28
N GLY A 179 -14.54 9.95 -20.44
CA GLY A 179 -15.07 11.28 -20.77
C GLY A 179 -16.49 11.28 -21.35
N GLY A 180 -17.21 10.16 -21.26
CA GLY A 180 -18.45 9.92 -22.00
C GLY A 180 -18.20 9.51 -23.46
N GLY A 181 -19.08 8.66 -24.00
CA GLY A 181 -18.92 8.11 -25.34
C GLY A 181 -17.83 7.03 -25.42
N THR A 182 -16.79 7.24 -26.24
CA THR A 182 -15.70 6.25 -26.44
C THR A 182 -14.32 6.77 -26.02
N SER A 183 -14.26 7.90 -25.30
CA SER A 183 -13.00 8.51 -24.88
C SER A 183 -12.49 7.89 -23.58
N VAL A 184 -11.30 7.31 -23.64
CA VAL A 184 -10.57 6.74 -22.49
C VAL A 184 -9.25 7.49 -22.35
N THR A 185 -9.00 8.08 -21.19
CA THR A 185 -7.74 8.78 -20.89
C THR A 185 -7.10 8.22 -19.63
N ALA A 186 -5.76 8.14 -19.63
CA ALA A 186 -5.00 7.76 -18.45
C ALA A 186 -5.33 8.68 -17.26
N HIS A 187 -5.65 8.06 -16.13
CA HIS A 187 -5.97 8.78 -14.91
C HIS A 187 -4.69 9.33 -14.28
N ARG A 188 -4.63 10.66 -14.17
CA ARG A 188 -3.46 11.38 -13.64
C ARG A 188 -3.62 11.61 -12.14
N SER A 189 -2.97 10.76 -11.36
CA SER A 189 -3.05 10.74 -9.90
C SER A 189 -1.74 10.24 -9.31
N HIS A 190 -1.40 10.73 -8.12
CA HIS A 190 -0.29 10.25 -7.29
C HIS A 190 -0.65 8.90 -6.64
N ALA A 191 -1.96 8.65 -6.46
CA ALA A 191 -2.51 7.43 -5.89
C ALA A 191 -1.85 7.07 -4.54
N ASP A 192 -1.78 8.07 -3.65
CA ASP A 192 -1.12 8.06 -2.34
C ASP A 192 -1.49 6.85 -1.46
N GLY A 193 -2.74 6.39 -1.52
CA GLY A 193 -3.21 5.27 -0.73
C GLY A 193 -4.32 4.50 -1.43
N VAL A 194 -4.47 3.23 -1.08
CA VAL A 194 -5.57 2.39 -1.56
C VAL A 194 -6.18 1.62 -0.40
N VAL A 195 -7.50 1.50 -0.40
CA VAL A 195 -8.26 0.56 0.44
C VAL A 195 -9.14 -0.28 -0.46
N TRP A 196 -9.08 -1.59 -0.29
CA TRP A 196 -9.95 -2.54 -0.97
C TRP A 196 -11.03 -3.02 0.00
N TYR A 197 -12.27 -2.61 -0.25
CA TYR A 197 -13.43 -3.00 0.53
C TYR A 197 -14.52 -3.59 -0.37
N GLU A 198 -14.85 -4.86 -0.15
CA GLU A 198 -15.74 -5.67 -0.97
C GLU A 198 -15.33 -5.60 -2.45
N ASN A 199 -16.20 -5.06 -3.32
CA ASN A 199 -15.93 -4.92 -4.75
C ASN A 199 -15.28 -3.58 -5.14
N ARG A 200 -14.94 -2.74 -4.17
CA ARG A 200 -14.53 -1.36 -4.42
C ARG A 200 -13.11 -1.08 -3.98
N LEU A 201 -12.45 -0.25 -4.77
CA LEU A 201 -11.15 0.31 -4.46
C LEU A 201 -11.32 1.80 -4.23
N PHE A 202 -10.89 2.25 -3.05
CA PHE A 202 -10.84 3.65 -2.69
C PHE A 202 -9.40 4.10 -2.81
N VAL A 203 -9.12 5.04 -3.70
CA VAL A 203 -7.75 5.53 -3.96
C VAL A 203 -7.66 7.00 -3.56
N ALA A 204 -6.82 7.28 -2.58
CA ALA A 204 -6.54 8.64 -2.12
C ALA A 204 -5.46 9.30 -2.99
N ASN A 205 -5.54 10.62 -3.15
CA ASN A 205 -4.60 11.42 -3.94
C ASN A 205 -4.37 12.81 -3.32
N GLY A 206 -4.38 12.90 -1.99
CA GLY A 206 -4.27 14.15 -1.24
C GLY A 206 -5.58 14.94 -1.24
N GLY A 207 -6.00 15.48 -2.39
CA GLY A 207 -7.22 16.32 -2.48
C GLY A 207 -8.51 15.55 -2.75
N THR A 208 -8.40 14.32 -3.23
CA THR A 208 -9.53 13.53 -3.71
C THR A 208 -9.46 12.09 -3.23
N LEU A 209 -10.65 11.49 -3.11
CA LEU A 209 -10.85 10.06 -2.93
C LEU A 209 -11.62 9.54 -4.14
N ASP A 210 -10.92 8.77 -4.97
CA ASP A 210 -11.47 8.19 -6.18
C ASP A 210 -11.95 6.77 -5.91
N VAL A 211 -13.16 6.46 -6.35
CA VAL A 211 -13.79 5.16 -6.17
C VAL A 211 -13.82 4.43 -7.49
N PHE A 212 -13.30 3.22 -7.48
CA PHE A 212 -13.31 2.28 -8.58
C PHE A 212 -14.11 1.05 -8.17
N ASP A 213 -14.83 0.45 -9.11
CA ASP A 213 -15.60 -0.77 -8.89
C ASP A 213 -15.01 -1.89 -9.76
N LEU A 214 -14.71 -3.06 -9.17
CA LEU A 214 -14.10 -4.18 -9.90
C LEU A 214 -15.01 -4.73 -11.01
N ASP A 215 -16.32 -4.53 -10.90
CA ASP A 215 -17.27 -4.86 -11.97
C ASP A 215 -17.04 -4.04 -13.25
N ASP A 216 -16.35 -2.90 -13.15
CA ASP A 216 -16.01 -2.04 -14.28
C ASP A 216 -14.65 -2.40 -14.91
N LEU A 217 -13.98 -3.43 -14.42
CA LEU A 217 -12.72 -3.91 -14.98
C LEU A 217 -12.93 -4.36 -16.43
N THR A 218 -12.11 -3.82 -17.33
CA THR A 218 -12.29 -4.10 -18.75
C THR A 218 -10.98 -4.24 -19.49
N ARG A 219 -10.98 -5.08 -20.52
CA ARG A 219 -9.88 -5.17 -21.49
C ARG A 219 -9.89 -3.93 -22.38
N TYR A 220 -8.78 -3.21 -22.38
CA TYR A 220 -8.54 -2.05 -23.23
C TYR A 220 -7.04 -1.79 -23.37
N SER A 221 -6.53 -1.93 -24.59
CA SER A 221 -5.09 -1.76 -24.90
C SER A 221 -4.72 -0.39 -25.45
N GLY A 222 -5.62 0.60 -25.34
CA GLY A 222 -5.36 1.97 -25.80
C GLY A 222 -4.51 2.79 -24.84
N ILE A 223 -4.25 2.28 -23.63
CA ILE A 223 -3.31 2.86 -22.67
C ILE A 223 -1.98 2.12 -22.79
N SER A 224 -0.92 2.86 -23.14
CA SER A 224 0.41 2.28 -23.38
C SER A 224 0.92 1.46 -22.18
N GLY A 225 1.24 0.19 -22.41
CA GLY A 225 1.76 -0.72 -21.39
C GLY A 225 0.71 -1.47 -20.57
N PHE A 226 -0.58 -1.35 -20.92
CA PHE A 226 -1.68 -2.00 -20.19
C PHE A 226 -2.65 -2.68 -21.14
N ASP A 227 -3.11 -3.87 -20.75
CA ASP A 227 -4.16 -4.62 -21.45
C ASP A 227 -5.53 -4.43 -20.79
N HIS A 228 -5.56 -3.95 -19.54
CA HIS A 228 -6.76 -3.79 -18.74
C HIS A 228 -6.77 -2.41 -18.07
N VAL A 229 -7.98 -1.86 -17.93
CA VAL A 229 -8.21 -0.57 -17.31
C VAL A 229 -9.36 -0.64 -16.31
N LEU A 230 -9.32 0.26 -15.34
CA LEU A 230 -10.36 0.43 -14.33
C LEU A 230 -10.77 1.91 -14.26
N PRO A 231 -12.02 2.26 -14.59
CA PRO A 231 -12.43 3.65 -14.65
C PRO A 231 -12.82 4.20 -13.28
N VAL A 232 -12.55 5.50 -13.07
CA VAL A 232 -13.09 6.22 -11.91
C VAL A 232 -14.61 6.25 -12.01
N ARG A 233 -15.32 5.71 -11.01
CA ARG A 233 -16.79 5.70 -10.96
C ARG A 233 -17.37 6.86 -10.15
N ALA A 234 -16.68 7.27 -9.09
CA ALA A 234 -17.03 8.44 -8.31
C ALA A 234 -15.77 9.12 -7.77
N ARG A 235 -15.86 10.43 -7.56
CA ARG A 235 -14.81 11.22 -6.93
C ARG A 235 -15.39 12.01 -5.77
N TYR A 236 -14.70 11.95 -4.65
CA TYR A 236 -14.98 12.75 -3.47
C TYR A 236 -13.81 13.69 -3.18
N THR A 237 -14.06 14.76 -2.44
CA THR A 237 -13.05 15.73 -2.06
C THR A 237 -13.28 16.22 -0.63
N THR A 238 -12.18 16.51 0.05
CA THR A 238 -12.17 17.19 1.35
C THR A 238 -12.04 18.71 1.18
N THR A 239 -11.86 19.24 -0.03
CA THR A 239 -11.49 20.66 -0.25
C THR A 239 -12.63 21.51 -0.84
N VAL A 240 -13.89 21.20 -0.51
CA VAL A 240 -15.04 21.97 -1.03
C VAL A 240 -14.91 23.44 -0.63
N GLY A 241 -14.80 24.34 -1.62
CA GLY A 241 -14.62 25.77 -1.39
C GLY A 241 -13.16 26.24 -1.26
N SER A 242 -12.16 25.35 -1.41
CA SER A 242 -10.76 25.77 -1.57
C SER A 242 -10.60 26.60 -2.86
N PRO A 243 -10.02 27.82 -2.82
CA PRO A 243 -9.83 28.65 -4.01
C PRO A 243 -8.98 28.00 -5.10
N THR A 244 -8.12 27.04 -4.73
CA THR A 244 -7.21 26.35 -5.65
C THR A 244 -7.68 24.93 -5.98
N GLY A 245 -8.67 24.39 -5.26
CA GLY A 245 -9.08 22.98 -5.34
C GLY A 245 -7.99 21.99 -4.95
N ARG A 246 -6.86 22.47 -4.41
CA ARG A 246 -5.75 21.65 -3.93
C ARG A 246 -5.85 21.56 -2.41
N CYS A 247 -5.49 20.40 -1.88
CA CYS A 247 -5.22 20.29 -0.47
C CYS A 247 -3.85 20.95 -0.19
N VAL A 248 -3.72 21.64 0.94
CA VAL A 248 -2.47 22.26 1.39
C VAL A 248 -2.14 21.62 2.72
N PRO A 249 -1.07 20.80 2.78
CA PRO A 249 -0.75 20.11 4.01
C PRO A 249 -0.40 21.09 5.14
N ALA A 250 -0.66 20.71 6.38
CA ALA A 250 -0.37 21.44 7.64
C ALA A 250 -1.10 22.78 7.87
N ALA A 251 -1.32 23.59 6.83
CA ALA A 251 -1.84 24.96 6.91
C ALA A 251 -3.30 25.11 6.42
N GLY A 252 -3.87 24.05 5.83
CA GLY A 252 -5.21 24.06 5.28
C GLY A 252 -6.31 23.87 6.33
N ALA A 253 -7.43 24.55 6.12
CA ALA A 253 -8.73 24.23 6.73
C ALA A 253 -9.32 22.91 6.21
N TRP A 254 -8.62 22.22 5.32
CA TRP A 254 -9.08 20.99 4.67
C TRP A 254 -7.94 19.96 4.69
N PRO A 255 -8.14 18.77 5.28
CA PRO A 255 -7.08 17.78 5.41
C PRO A 255 -6.74 17.16 4.05
N CYS A 256 -5.46 16.89 3.83
CA CYS A 256 -4.99 16.09 2.71
C CYS A 256 -5.11 14.59 3.05
N MET A 257 -5.60 13.80 2.10
CA MET A 257 -5.62 12.34 2.16
C MET A 257 -4.34 11.76 1.53
N ASN A 258 -3.22 11.80 2.25
CA ASN A 258 -1.91 11.31 1.77
C ASN A 258 -1.64 9.83 2.09
N GLY A 259 -2.63 9.15 2.63
CA GLY A 259 -2.63 7.72 2.79
C GLY A 259 -4.03 7.29 3.22
N LEU A 260 -4.28 5.99 3.13
CA LEU A 260 -5.59 5.44 3.38
C LEU A 260 -5.46 4.07 4.03
N SER A 261 -6.28 3.84 5.03
CA SER A 261 -6.42 2.57 5.72
C SER A 261 -7.88 2.37 6.11
N PHE A 262 -8.23 1.15 6.51
CA PHE A 262 -9.58 0.80 6.92
C PHE A 262 -9.60 0.41 8.38
N ASP A 263 -10.33 1.17 9.19
CA ASP A 263 -10.65 0.78 10.55
C ASP A 263 -11.84 -0.19 10.54
N ARG A 264 -11.53 -1.44 10.92
CA ARG A 264 -12.49 -2.54 10.97
C ARG A 264 -13.50 -2.38 12.09
N GLU A 265 -13.09 -1.80 13.22
CA GLU A 265 -13.93 -1.69 14.41
C GLU A 265 -15.10 -0.74 14.15
N HIS A 266 -14.81 0.37 13.47
CA HIS A 266 -15.77 1.42 13.20
C HIS A 266 -16.29 1.42 11.75
N SER A 267 -15.82 0.49 10.91
CA SER A 267 -16.12 0.45 9.47
C SER A 267 -15.87 1.80 8.78
N ALA A 268 -14.73 2.40 9.07
CA ALA A 268 -14.37 3.75 8.67
C ALA A 268 -13.08 3.76 7.82
N LEU A 269 -12.99 4.71 6.90
CA LEU A 269 -11.74 5.00 6.22
C LEU A 269 -10.92 5.93 7.10
N VAL A 270 -9.70 5.52 7.44
CA VAL A 270 -8.75 6.35 8.17
C VAL A 270 -7.71 6.86 7.18
N SER A 271 -7.60 8.17 7.09
CA SER A 271 -6.62 8.85 6.27
C SER A 271 -5.59 9.56 7.12
N ASN A 272 -4.36 9.62 6.64
CA ASN A 272 -3.30 10.41 7.23
C ASN A 272 -2.94 11.59 6.32
N GLU A 273 -2.57 12.68 6.97
CA GLU A 273 -2.00 13.86 6.33
C GLU A 273 -0.56 14.03 6.77
N TYR A 274 0.28 14.24 5.77
CA TYR A 274 1.67 14.62 5.97
C TYR A 274 1.78 16.12 6.25
N TYR A 275 2.59 16.56 7.22
CA TYR A 275 2.69 17.99 7.55
C TYR A 275 3.80 18.75 6.80
N ASP A 276 5.07 18.33 6.87
CA ASP A 276 6.20 19.02 6.22
C ASP A 276 7.44 18.11 6.09
N VAL A 277 8.28 18.36 5.08
CA VAL A 277 9.59 17.72 4.84
C VAL A 277 10.65 18.11 5.85
N ASN A 278 10.47 19.24 6.53
CA ASN A 278 11.39 19.74 7.54
C ASN A 278 10.78 19.84 8.94
N GLY A 279 9.53 19.39 9.12
CA GLY A 279 8.79 19.47 10.38
C GLY A 279 8.38 18.09 10.92
N SER A 280 8.30 17.95 12.23
CA SER A 280 7.68 16.79 12.88
C SER A 280 6.17 16.98 12.99
N GLY A 281 5.38 15.96 12.66
CA GLY A 281 3.94 15.93 12.90
C GLY A 281 3.13 15.32 11.75
N GLY A 282 1.84 15.15 11.99
CA GLY A 282 0.85 14.64 11.03
C GLY A 282 -0.55 14.74 11.62
N ARG A 283 -1.57 14.66 10.77
CA ARG A 283 -2.97 14.49 11.20
C ARG A 283 -3.42 13.09 10.83
N ILE A 284 -4.22 12.47 11.70
CA ILE A 284 -4.99 11.26 11.38
C ILE A 284 -6.46 11.71 11.40
N VAL A 285 -7.17 11.39 10.33
CA VAL A 285 -8.58 11.71 10.13
C VAL A 285 -9.32 10.39 9.91
N GLN A 286 -10.39 10.17 10.66
CA GLN A 286 -11.23 8.97 10.61
C GLN A 286 -12.66 9.33 10.24
#